data_AF-A0A914YZF9-F1
#
_entry.id   AF-A0A914YZF9-F1
#
_cell.length_a   1.000
_cell.length_b   1.000
_cell.length_c   1.000
_cell.angle_alpha   90.00
_cell.angle_beta   90.00
_cell.angle_gamma   90.00
#
_symmetry.space_group_name_H-M   'P 1'
#
loop_
_entity.id
_entity.type
_entity.pdbx_description
1 polymer ?
#
loop_
_entity_poly.entity_id
_entity_poly.type
_entity_poly.pdbx_seq_one_letter_code
_entity_poly.pdbx_strand_id
1 'polypeptide(L)'
;MSSSCSSIDLGIDPDFEDLLADSLLNDIELFAEHSNRLRVSLDSNAYIPDGESRCVQVHAALSMVSQSVRDLLVRYPIFKTSQVLIPASQLVHSVKELNFDSSVIDSARTLQCIEKLEAAVGNTLRQSV
;
A
#
# COMPACT_ATOMS: atom_id res chain seq x y z
N MET A 1 -33.34 24.46 35.91
CA MET A 1 -33.96 23.94 34.67
C MET A 1 -32.82 23.32 33.87
N SER A 2 -32.67 22.01 33.97
CA SER A 2 -31.64 21.24 33.27
C SER A 2 -32.31 20.56 32.08
N SER A 3 -31.78 20.74 30.87
CA SER A 3 -32.17 19.96 29.70
C SER A 3 -30.92 19.35 29.09
N SER A 4 -30.90 18.03 29.10
CA SER A 4 -29.79 17.15 28.77
C SER A 4 -29.37 17.26 27.31
N CYS A 5 -28.05 17.24 27.08
CA CYS A 5 -27.46 16.94 25.78
C CYS A 5 -27.84 15.51 25.38
N SER A 6 -28.48 15.34 24.22
CA SER A 6 -28.69 14.02 23.63
C SER A 6 -27.34 13.47 23.18
N SER A 7 -26.80 12.49 23.91
CA SER A 7 -25.73 11.64 23.40
C SER A 7 -26.33 10.77 22.31
N ILE A 8 -25.86 10.90 21.08
CA ILE A 8 -26.16 9.95 20.01
C ILE A 8 -25.39 8.68 20.38
N ASP A 9 -26.11 7.71 20.92
CA ASP A 9 -25.63 6.34 21.09
C ASP A 9 -25.63 5.69 19.70
N LEU A 10 -24.54 5.87 18.96
CA LEU A 10 -24.25 5.05 17.79
C LEU A 10 -23.81 3.69 18.33
N GLY A 11 -24.79 2.86 18.71
CA GLY A 11 -24.56 1.45 18.92
C GLY A 11 -24.09 0.86 17.60
N ILE A 12 -22.77 0.77 17.43
CA ILE A 12 -22.17 0.03 16.33
C ILE A 12 -22.46 -1.43 16.61
N ASP A 13 -23.21 -2.06 15.71
CA ASP A 13 -23.51 -3.49 15.78
C ASP A 13 -22.19 -4.27 15.77
N PRO A 14 -21.94 -5.18 16.73
CA PRO A 14 -20.72 -6.00 16.74
C PRO A 14 -20.50 -6.75 15.41
N ASP A 15 -21.57 -7.14 14.71
CA ASP A 15 -21.46 -7.77 13.39
C ASP A 15 -20.89 -6.81 12.33
N PHE A 16 -21.05 -5.49 12.51
CA PHE A 16 -20.50 -4.46 11.63
C PHE A 16 -19.02 -4.18 11.91
N GLU A 17 -18.57 -4.29 13.17
CA GLU A 17 -17.15 -4.20 13.51
C GLU A 17 -16.34 -5.39 12.96
N ASP A 18 -16.90 -6.60 13.03
CA ASP A 18 -16.27 -7.81 12.48
C ASP A 18 -16.12 -7.73 10.94
N LEU A 19 -17.15 -7.23 10.24
CA LEU A 19 -17.08 -7.01 8.79
C LEU A 19 -16.05 -5.94 8.40
N LEU A 20 -15.90 -4.89 9.21
CA LEU A 20 -14.87 -3.88 9.00
C LEU A 20 -13.47 -4.47 9.20
N ALA A 21 -13.28 -5.35 10.18
CA ALA A 21 -12.02 -6.05 10.41
C ALA A 21 -11.65 -6.99 9.24
N ASP A 22 -12.61 -7.76 8.72
CA ASP A 22 -12.39 -8.64 7.57
C ASP A 22 -12.05 -7.85 6.30
N SER A 23 -12.75 -6.74 6.06
CA SER A 23 -12.47 -5.89 4.91
C SER A 23 -11.06 -5.29 5.00
N LEU A 24 -10.65 -4.82 6.18
CA LEU A 24 -9.31 -4.30 6.41
C LEU A 24 -8.23 -5.36 6.14
N LEU A 25 -8.40 -6.57 6.65
CA LEU A 25 -7.44 -7.66 6.41
C LEU A 25 -7.30 -7.97 4.92
N ASN A 26 -8.41 -8.08 4.20
CA ASN A 26 -8.40 -8.32 2.75
C ASN A 26 -7.68 -7.19 1.99
N ASP A 27 -7.84 -5.95 2.41
CA ASP A 27 -7.16 -4.82 1.77
C ASP A 27 -5.66 -4.77 2.03
N ILE A 28 -5.25 -5.22 3.21
CA ILE A 28 -3.84 -5.37 3.58
C ILE A 28 -3.21 -6.51 2.78
N GLU A 29 -3.93 -7.63 2.60
CA GLU A 29 -3.49 -8.74 1.75
C GLU A 29 -3.34 -8.29 0.29
N LEU A 30 -4.31 -7.55 -0.25
CA LEU A 30 -4.23 -6.97 -1.60
C LEU A 30 -3.03 -6.01 -1.75
N PHE A 31 -2.80 -5.15 -0.76
CA PHE A 31 -1.62 -4.28 -0.73
C PHE A 31 -0.32 -5.08 -0.73
N ALA A 32 -0.23 -6.15 0.06
CA ALA A 32 0.94 -7.02 0.12
C ALA A 32 1.17 -7.76 -1.21
N GLU A 33 0.11 -8.26 -1.83
CA GLU A 33 0.17 -8.90 -3.15
C GLU A 33 0.70 -7.93 -4.22
N HIS A 34 0.16 -6.71 -4.28
CA HIS A 34 0.63 -5.70 -5.22
C HIS A 34 2.09 -5.32 -4.98
N SER A 35 2.51 -5.22 -3.71
CA SER A 35 3.90 -4.92 -3.34
C SER A 35 4.84 -6.05 -3.76
N ASN A 36 4.42 -7.31 -3.61
CA ASN A 36 5.16 -8.46 -4.11
C ASN A 36 5.26 -8.47 -5.65
N ARG A 37 4.16 -8.15 -6.36
CA ARG A 37 4.18 -8.03 -7.82
C ARG A 37 5.16 -6.96 -8.29
N LEU A 38 5.25 -5.83 -7.57
CA LEU A 38 6.25 -4.81 -7.86
C LEU A 38 7.67 -5.34 -7.66
N ARG A 39 7.96 -6.07 -6.57
CA ARG A 39 9.27 -6.71 -6.39
C ARG A 39 9.64 -7.66 -7.53
N VAL A 40 8.71 -8.52 -7.94
CA VAL A 40 8.93 -9.47 -9.04
C VAL A 40 9.23 -8.72 -10.34
N SER A 41 8.50 -7.64 -10.64
CA SER A 41 8.75 -6.84 -11.85
C SER A 41 10.12 -6.14 -11.88
N LEU A 42 10.73 -5.94 -10.70
CA LEU A 42 12.07 -5.35 -10.54
C LEU A 42 13.19 -6.41 -10.65
N ASP A 43 12.86 -7.71 -10.63
CA ASP A 43 13.84 -8.76 -10.83
C ASP A 43 14.30 -8.77 -12.30
N SER A 44 15.61 -8.64 -12.50
CA SER A 44 16.21 -8.65 -13.84
C SER A 44 16.08 -10.01 -14.54
N ASN A 45 15.80 -11.08 -13.79
CA ASN A 45 15.55 -12.43 -14.31
C ASN A 45 14.07 -12.74 -14.53
N ALA A 46 13.15 -11.84 -14.15
CA ALA A 46 11.73 -12.06 -14.34
C ALA A 46 11.39 -12.14 -15.83
N TYR A 47 10.52 -13.09 -16.17
CA TYR A 47 9.96 -13.26 -17.50
C TYR A 47 9.16 -12.02 -17.92
N ILE A 48 9.38 -11.56 -19.15
CA ILE A 48 8.62 -10.49 -19.78
C ILE A 48 7.81 -11.13 -20.91
N PRO A 49 6.46 -11.07 -20.89
CA PRO A 49 5.63 -11.52 -22.00
C PRO A 49 6.00 -10.83 -23.31
N ASP A 50 5.79 -11.56 -24.41
CA ASP A 50 6.08 -11.06 -25.75
C ASP A 50 5.32 -9.75 -26.03
N GLY A 51 6.05 -8.71 -26.42
CA GLY A 51 5.49 -7.39 -26.73
C GLY A 51 5.35 -6.45 -25.53
N GLU A 52 5.67 -6.89 -24.31
CA GLU A 52 5.77 -6.01 -23.15
C GLU A 52 7.21 -5.55 -22.88
N SER A 53 7.36 -4.48 -22.10
CA SER A 53 8.65 -4.06 -21.57
C SER A 53 8.66 -4.08 -20.05
N ARG A 54 9.84 -4.25 -19.46
CA ARG A 54 10.01 -4.19 -17.99
C ARG A 54 9.53 -2.86 -17.42
N CYS A 55 9.76 -1.75 -18.14
CA CYS A 55 9.24 -0.44 -17.79
C CYS A 55 7.71 -0.45 -17.63
N VAL A 56 6.98 -1.01 -18.60
CA VAL A 56 5.52 -1.13 -18.54
C VAL A 56 5.09 -1.97 -17.34
N GLN A 57 5.74 -3.11 -17.08
CA GLN A 57 5.38 -3.97 -15.96
C GLN A 57 5.62 -3.32 -14.60
N VAL A 58 6.77 -2.67 -14.42
CA VAL A 58 7.11 -1.97 -13.17
C VAL A 58 6.11 -0.84 -12.92
N HIS A 59 5.74 -0.07 -13.95
CA HIS A 59 4.76 1.00 -13.81
C HIS A 59 3.33 0.50 -13.57
N ALA A 60 2.94 -0.63 -14.18
CA ALA A 60 1.66 -1.28 -13.89
C ALA A 60 1.61 -1.78 -12.44
N ALA A 61 2.68 -2.44 -11.98
CA ALA A 61 2.82 -2.89 -10.60
C ALA A 61 2.78 -1.74 -9.59
N LEU A 62 3.53 -0.66 -9.85
CA LEU A 62 3.50 0.54 -9.02
C LEU A 62 2.10 1.16 -8.96
N SER A 63 1.35 1.14 -10.07
CA SER A 63 -0.01 1.69 -10.11
C SER A 63 -0.95 0.92 -9.19
N MET A 64 -0.83 -0.41 -9.15
CA MET A 64 -1.61 -1.25 -8.23
C MET A 64 -1.24 -1.02 -6.76
N VAL A 65 0.06 -0.90 -6.45
CA VAL A 65 0.51 -0.53 -5.10
C VAL A 65 -0.06 0.84 -4.71
N SER A 66 0.09 1.83 -5.56
CA SER A 66 -0.41 3.20 -5.32
C SER A 66 -1.94 3.24 -5.13
N GLN A 67 -2.67 2.42 -5.87
CA GLN A 67 -4.12 2.27 -5.72
C GLN A 67 -4.46 1.64 -4.37
N SER A 68 -3.87 0.50 -4.02
CA SER A 68 -4.14 -0.15 -2.72
C SER A 68 -3.78 0.73 -1.52
N VAL A 69 -2.67 1.48 -1.57
CA VAL A 69 -2.32 2.48 -0.54
C VAL A 69 -3.38 3.57 -0.46
N ARG A 70 -3.85 4.10 -1.61
CA ARG A 70 -4.93 5.09 -1.63
C ARG A 70 -6.20 4.54 -0.99
N ASP A 71 -6.55 3.29 -1.29
CA ASP A 71 -7.76 2.65 -0.76
C ASP A 71 -7.67 2.44 0.76
N LEU A 72 -6.48 2.09 1.27
CA LEU A 72 -6.22 2.06 2.71
C LEU A 72 -6.38 3.44 3.34
N LEU A 73 -5.78 4.47 2.76
CA LEU A 73 -5.85 5.85 3.26
C LEU A 73 -7.28 6.39 3.24
N VAL A 74 -8.07 6.09 2.22
CA VAL A 74 -9.44 6.61 2.08
C VAL A 74 -10.37 5.96 3.10
N ARG A 75 -10.31 4.64 3.24
CA ARG A 75 -11.26 3.88 4.08
C ARG A 75 -10.87 3.82 5.54
N TYR A 76 -9.58 3.86 5.85
CA TYR A 76 -9.08 3.65 7.21
C TYR A 76 -8.20 4.83 7.64
N PRO A 77 -8.75 5.80 8.39
CA PRO A 77 -8.02 6.99 8.83
C PRO A 77 -6.71 6.70 9.58
N ILE A 78 -6.59 5.53 10.23
CA ILE A 78 -5.38 5.10 10.94
C ILE A 78 -4.12 5.08 10.06
N PHE A 79 -4.25 4.89 8.74
CA PHE A 79 -3.09 4.90 7.82
C PHE A 79 -2.70 6.30 7.33
N LYS A 80 -3.48 7.35 7.64
CA LYS A 80 -3.17 8.74 7.24
C LYS A 80 -2.05 9.34 8.10
N THR A 81 -0.92 8.64 8.18
CA THR A 81 0.24 9.02 8.97
C THR A 81 1.39 9.40 8.05
N SER A 82 2.29 10.26 8.54
CA SER A 82 3.55 10.55 7.84
C SER A 82 4.39 9.30 7.60
N GLN A 83 4.31 8.31 8.50
CA GLN A 83 5.04 7.05 8.41
C GLN A 83 4.60 6.21 7.20
N VAL A 84 3.34 6.31 6.76
CA VAL A 84 2.85 5.64 5.54
C VAL A 84 3.01 6.53 4.31
N LEU A 85 2.66 7.82 4.44
CA LEU A 85 2.65 8.76 3.31
C LEU A 85 4.05 9.04 2.74
N ILE A 86 5.07 9.14 3.60
CA ILE A 86 6.44 9.43 3.16
C ILE A 86 7.02 8.26 2.35
N PRO A 87 7.05 7.00 2.83
CA PRO A 87 7.49 5.87 2.03
C PRO A 87 6.68 5.66 0.75
N ALA A 88 5.37 5.89 0.78
CA ALA A 88 4.54 5.80 -0.42
C ALA A 88 4.98 6.79 -1.51
N SER A 89 5.25 8.05 -1.13
CA SER A 89 5.79 9.06 -2.04
C SER A 89 7.20 8.68 -2.53
N GLN A 90 8.08 8.27 -1.61
CA GLN A 90 9.44 7.84 -1.94
C GLN A 90 9.47 6.67 -2.92
N LEU A 91 8.55 5.71 -2.79
CA LEU A 91 8.41 4.60 -3.72
C LEU A 91 8.12 5.08 -5.14
N VAL A 92 7.13 5.96 -5.31
CA VAL A 92 6.79 6.54 -6.62
C VAL A 92 7.98 7.27 -7.23
N HIS A 93 8.71 8.04 -6.44
CA HIS A 93 9.91 8.73 -6.91
C HIS A 93 11.04 7.75 -7.27
N SER A 94 11.27 6.73 -6.47
CA SER A 94 12.33 5.74 -6.73
C SER A 94 12.12 4.98 -8.04
N VAL A 95 10.88 4.63 -8.39
CA VAL A 95 10.57 3.97 -9.67
C VAL A 95 10.82 4.90 -10.85
N LYS A 96 10.50 6.19 -10.74
CA LYS A 96 10.74 7.18 -11.80
C LYS A 96 12.23 7.39 -12.11
N GLU A 97 13.09 7.10 -11.14
CA GLU A 97 14.55 7.23 -11.27
C GLU A 97 15.23 5.95 -11.80
N LEU A 98 14.46 4.88 -12.05
CA LEU A 98 15.02 3.65 -12.62
C LEU A 98 15.46 3.85 -14.07
N ASN A 99 16.65 3.35 -14.40
CA ASN A 99 17.13 3.32 -15.77
C ASN A 99 16.72 2.00 -16.46
N PHE A 100 15.67 2.06 -17.27
CA PHE A 100 15.16 0.92 -18.03
C PHE A 100 15.93 0.63 -19.33
N ASP A 101 16.81 1.54 -19.76
CA ASP A 101 17.66 1.34 -20.94
C ASP A 101 18.91 0.48 -20.64
N SER A 102 19.18 0.25 -19.35
CA SER A 102 20.25 -0.62 -18.88
C SER A 102 19.85 -2.11 -18.94
N SER A 103 20.81 -2.98 -19.24
CA SER A 103 20.61 -4.45 -19.19
C SER A 103 20.33 -4.95 -17.76
N VAL A 104 20.78 -4.21 -16.75
CA VAL A 104 20.53 -4.48 -15.33
C VAL A 104 19.88 -3.26 -14.70
N ILE A 105 18.74 -3.47 -14.06
CA ILE A 105 18.06 -2.42 -13.29
C ILE A 105 18.66 -2.39 -11.88
N ASP A 106 19.27 -1.29 -11.49
CA ASP A 106 19.60 -1.03 -10.09
C ASP A 106 18.32 -0.66 -9.32
N SER A 107 17.68 -1.67 -8.75
CA SER A 107 16.41 -1.55 -8.04
C SER A 107 16.58 -1.44 -6.52
N ALA A 108 17.81 -1.36 -6.00
CA ALA A 108 18.08 -1.45 -4.56
C ALA A 108 17.32 -0.37 -3.74
N ARG A 109 17.32 0.88 -4.23
CA ARG A 109 16.57 1.97 -3.58
C ARG A 109 15.06 1.73 -3.63
N THR A 110 14.55 1.23 -4.76
CA THR A 110 13.12 0.94 -4.91
C THR A 110 12.69 -0.19 -3.98
N LEU A 111 13.47 -1.26 -3.88
CA LEU A 111 13.23 -2.37 -2.95
C LEU A 111 13.19 -1.89 -1.49
N GLN A 112 14.12 -1.01 -1.10
CA GLN A 112 14.11 -0.41 0.24
C GLN A 112 12.85 0.44 0.49
N CYS A 113 12.34 1.14 -0.53
CA CYS A 113 11.09 1.90 -0.40
C CYS A 113 9.88 0.98 -0.21
N ILE A 114 9.85 -0.17 -0.88
CA ILE A 114 8.79 -1.18 -0.70
C ILE A 114 8.83 -1.72 0.74
N GLU A 115 10.00 -2.12 1.24
CA GLU A 115 10.17 -2.60 2.61
C GLU A 115 9.73 -1.59 3.67
N LYS A 116 10.12 -0.32 3.51
CA LYS A 116 9.70 0.76 4.40
C LYS A 116 8.19 0.97 4.41
N LEU A 117 7.56 0.91 3.23
CA LEU A 117 6.12 1.09 3.11
C LEU A 117 5.35 -0.07 3.76
N GLU A 118 5.76 -1.32 3.50
CA GLU A 118 5.14 -2.48 4.14
C GLU A 118 5.33 -2.48 5.66
N ALA A 119 6.52 -2.15 6.14
CA ALA A 119 6.78 -2.01 7.56
C ALA A 119 5.90 -0.92 8.18
N ALA A 120 5.71 0.22 7.50
CA ALA A 120 4.85 1.29 7.98
C ALA A 120 3.38 0.83 8.09
N VAL A 121 2.85 0.18 7.04
CA VAL A 121 1.49 -0.37 7.02
C VAL A 121 1.31 -1.41 8.14
N GLY A 122 2.24 -2.36 8.27
CA GLY A 122 2.20 -3.38 9.31
C GLY A 122 2.32 -2.81 10.73
N ASN A 123 3.16 -1.79 10.94
CA ASN A 123 3.30 -1.13 12.24
C ASN A 123 2.06 -0.32 12.61
N THR A 124 1.43 0.36 11.65
CA THR A 124 0.15 1.06 11.88
C THR A 124 -0.93 0.10 12.33
N LEU A 125 -1.02 -1.09 11.69
CA LEU A 125 -1.97 -2.12 12.10
C LEU A 125 -1.72 -2.54 13.55
N ARG A 126 -0.48 -2.87 13.92
CA ARG A 126 -0.10 -3.29 15.28
C ARG A 126 -0.32 -2.23 16.37
N GLN A 127 -0.30 -0.95 16.01
CA GLN A 127 -0.56 0.15 16.94
C GLN A 127 -2.05 0.47 17.11
N SER A 128 -2.89 -0.10 16.25
CA SER A 128 -4.34 0.13 16.22
C SER A 128 -5.15 -1.01 16.87
N VAL A 129 -4.50 -2.15 17.15
CA VAL A 129 -5.02 -3.28 17.94
C VAL A 129 -4.45 -3.22 19.35
#